data_AF-A0A524NIC6-F1
#
_entry.id   AF-A0A524NIC6-F1
#
_cell.length_a   1.000
_cell.length_b   1.000
_cell.length_c   1.000
_cell.angle_alpha   90.00
_cell.angle_beta   90.00
_cell.angle_gamma   90.00
#
_symmetry.space_group_name_H-M   'P 1'
#
loop_
_entity.id
_entity.type
_entity.pdbx_description
1 polymer ?
#
loop_
_entity_poly.entity_id
_entity_poly.type
_entity_poly.pdbx_seq_one_letter_code
_entity_poly.pdbx_strand_id
1 'polypeptide(L)'
;MRIINFKGNIFGGLTAGIVALPLALAFGVQSGLGASAGLYGAMILGLFAAIFGGTKTQISGPTGPMTVVSATVVSIAVARYGNIDEALGIIILTFFLAGVFQIVFGLLKIGKYIKYIPYPVLSGFMNGIGIIIIIFQLFPVLGLASPG
;
A
#
# COMPACT_ATOMS: atom_id res chain seq x y z
N MET A 1 23.19 -0.66 6.58
CA MET A 1 23.06 0.80 6.85
C MET A 1 24.45 1.38 7.07
N ARG A 2 24.97 2.23 6.16
CA ARG A 2 26.30 2.85 6.37
C ARG A 2 26.08 4.03 7.34
N ILE A 3 26.72 4.02 8.51
CA ILE A 3 26.48 4.91 9.67
C ILE A 3 26.84 6.40 9.38
N ILE A 4 27.33 6.69 8.17
CA ILE A 4 27.98 7.94 7.76
C ILE A 4 27.04 9.18 7.82
N ASN A 5 25.72 8.98 7.98
CA ASN A 5 24.73 10.07 8.10
C ASN A 5 23.71 9.83 9.22
N PHE A 6 24.18 9.54 10.45
CA PHE A 6 23.31 9.25 11.60
C PHE A 6 22.25 10.34 11.86
N LYS A 7 22.66 11.62 11.92
CA LYS A 7 21.72 12.75 12.09
C LYS A 7 20.72 12.81 10.93
N GLY A 8 21.18 12.72 9.68
CA GLY A 8 20.32 12.77 8.50
C GLY A 8 19.30 11.62 8.46
N ASN A 9 19.69 10.42 8.87
CA ASN A 9 18.79 9.27 8.91
C ASN A 9 17.71 9.42 9.99
N ILE A 10 18.04 10.00 11.14
CA ILE A 10 17.06 10.27 12.21
C ILE A 10 16.05 11.32 11.77
N PHE A 11 16.51 12.49 11.31
CA PHE A 11 15.61 13.55 10.86
C PHE A 11 14.82 13.14 9.63
N GLY A 12 15.44 12.44 8.67
CA GLY A 12 14.77 11.90 7.50
C GLY A 12 13.70 10.87 7.86
N GLY A 13 14.00 9.93 8.76
CA GLY A 13 13.05 8.93 9.23
C GLY A 13 11.88 9.54 10.00
N LEU A 14 12.15 10.53 10.86
CA LEU A 14 11.11 11.24 11.61
C LEU A 14 10.15 12.00 10.67
N THR A 15 10.69 12.80 9.76
CA THR A 15 9.90 13.54 8.77
C THR A 15 9.10 12.58 7.88
N ALA A 16 9.73 11.50 7.42
CA ALA A 16 9.07 10.46 6.65
C ALA A 16 7.90 9.82 7.42
N GLY A 17 8.10 9.50 8.70
CA GLY A 17 7.07 8.95 9.57
C GLY A 17 5.88 9.91 9.73
N ILE A 18 6.15 11.19 10.02
CA ILE A 18 5.10 12.21 10.17
C ILE A 18 4.26 12.34 8.91
N VAL A 19 4.88 12.32 7.72
CA VAL A 19 4.16 12.38 6.43
C VAL A 19 3.42 11.07 6.13
N ALA A 20 3.99 9.92 6.51
CA ALA A 20 3.40 8.62 6.24
C ALA A 20 2.16 8.31 7.11
N LEU A 21 2.11 8.84 8.34
CA LEU A 21 0.99 8.60 9.27
C LEU A 21 -0.40 8.93 8.69
N PRO A 22 -0.68 10.15 8.18
CA PRO A 22 -1.99 10.47 7.63
C PRO A 22 -2.31 9.64 6.37
N LEU A 23 -1.30 9.36 5.53
CA LEU A 23 -1.46 8.52 4.34
C LEU A 23 -1.84 7.08 4.72
N ALA A 24 -1.19 6.50 5.73
CA ALA A 24 -1.46 5.15 6.20
C ALA A 24 -2.88 5.02 6.75
N LEU A 25 -3.33 5.99 7.55
CA LEU A 25 -4.69 6.05 8.07
C LEU A 25 -5.73 6.15 6.95
N ALA A 26 -5.54 7.09 6.03
CA ALA A 26 -6.47 7.32 4.92
C ALA A 26 -6.58 6.10 4.01
N PHE A 27 -5.45 5.49 3.64
CA PHE A 27 -5.43 4.30 2.81
C PHE A 27 -5.94 3.05 3.51
N GLY A 28 -5.74 2.93 4.83
CA GLY A 28 -6.38 1.87 5.63
C GLY A 28 -7.89 1.93 5.53
N VAL A 29 -8.49 3.11 5.73
CA VAL A 29 -9.94 3.31 5.62
C VAL A 29 -10.43 3.05 4.20
N GLN A 30 -9.77 3.60 3.18
CA GLN A 30 -10.15 3.39 1.78
C GLN A 30 -10.04 1.94 1.31
N SER A 31 -9.24 1.10 1.98
CA SER A 31 -9.13 -0.33 1.68
C SER A 31 -10.31 -1.15 2.19
N GLY A 32 -11.20 -0.58 3.00
CA GLY A 32 -12.31 -1.28 3.66
C GLY A 32 -11.93 -2.05 4.94
N LEU A 33 -10.64 -2.15 5.28
CA LEU A 33 -10.15 -2.84 6.48
C LEU A 33 -10.00 -1.92 7.71
N GLY A 34 -10.15 -0.61 7.52
CA GLY A 34 -10.07 0.38 8.59
C GLY A 34 -8.68 0.96 8.81
N ALA A 35 -8.63 2.05 9.60
CA ALA A 35 -7.43 2.84 9.83
C ALA A 35 -6.30 2.06 10.53
N SER A 36 -6.67 1.15 11.44
CA SER A 36 -5.72 0.29 12.16
C SER A 36 -4.94 -0.61 11.20
N ALA A 37 -5.60 -1.22 10.22
CA ALA A 37 -4.95 -2.06 9.21
C ALA A 37 -3.92 -1.26 8.40
N GLY A 38 -4.24 -0.01 8.03
CA GLY A 38 -3.32 0.90 7.35
C GLY A 38 -2.08 1.24 8.19
N LEU A 39 -2.26 1.55 9.47
CA LEU A 39 -1.16 1.84 10.40
C LEU A 39 -0.26 0.62 10.62
N TYR A 40 -0.83 -0.53 10.99
CA TYR A 40 -0.06 -1.76 11.19
C TYR A 40 0.66 -2.19 9.92
N GLY A 41 -0.02 -2.09 8.77
CA GLY A 41 0.56 -2.34 7.46
C GLY A 41 1.77 -1.44 7.18
N ALA A 42 1.64 -0.13 7.40
CA ALA A 42 2.75 0.82 7.18
C ALA A 42 3.94 0.55 8.10
N MET A 43 3.70 0.28 9.39
CA MET A 43 4.77 0.01 10.36
C MET A 43 5.53 -1.29 10.02
N ILE A 44 4.80 -2.38 9.78
CA ILE A 44 5.40 -3.68 9.49
C ILE A 44 6.09 -3.64 8.13
N LEU A 45 5.43 -3.13 7.09
CA LEU A 45 6.02 -3.03 5.76
C LEU A 45 7.27 -2.15 5.76
N GLY A 46 7.23 -0.99 6.43
CA GLY A 46 8.37 -0.09 6.55
C GLY A 46 9.57 -0.76 7.23
N LEU A 47 9.33 -1.49 8.33
CA LEU A 47 10.38 -2.23 9.04
C LEU A 47 11.02 -3.31 8.16
N PHE A 48 10.21 -4.18 7.56
CA PHE A 48 10.71 -5.28 6.73
C PHE A 48 11.41 -4.76 5.47
N ALA A 49 10.86 -3.74 4.80
CA ALA A 49 11.51 -3.14 3.64
C ALA A 49 12.81 -2.41 3.99
N ALA A 50 12.92 -1.79 5.17
CA ALA A 50 14.16 -1.15 5.60
C ALA A 50 15.28 -2.15 5.89
N ILE A 51 14.94 -3.36 6.39
CA ILE A 51 15.91 -4.41 6.72
C ILE A 51 16.28 -5.24 5.49
N PHE A 52 15.30 -5.67 4.69
CA PHE A 52 15.45 -6.63 3.59
C PHE A 52 15.42 -5.99 2.20
N GLY A 53 15.11 -4.69 2.09
CA GLY A 53 14.98 -3.99 0.80
C GLY A 53 16.31 -3.71 0.11
N GLY A 54 16.23 -3.44 -1.19
CA GLY A 54 17.41 -3.18 -2.05
C GLY A 54 17.85 -1.71 -2.13
N THR A 55 17.06 -0.78 -1.58
CA THR A 55 17.26 0.67 -1.77
C THR A 55 17.47 1.38 -0.43
N LYS A 56 18.53 2.18 -0.31
CA LYS A 56 18.96 2.77 0.97
C LYS A 56 18.05 3.89 1.50
N THR A 57 17.32 4.58 0.63
CA THR A 57 16.53 5.77 0.96
C THR A 57 15.04 5.58 0.68
N GLN A 58 14.62 4.39 0.27
CA GLN A 58 13.25 4.10 -0.09
C GLN A 58 12.41 3.92 1.18
N ILE A 59 11.33 4.69 1.26
CA ILE A 59 10.30 4.53 2.30
C ILE A 59 9.22 3.63 1.72
N SER A 60 8.85 2.59 2.45
CA SER A 60 7.81 1.64 2.05
C SER A 60 6.61 1.77 2.98
N GLY A 61 5.43 1.79 2.38
CA GLY A 61 4.15 1.94 3.06
C GLY A 61 2.99 1.69 2.08
N PRO A 62 1.74 1.77 2.54
CA PRO A 62 0.58 1.69 1.67
C PRO A 62 0.62 2.83 0.65
N THR A 63 0.25 2.53 -0.60
CA THR A 63 0.24 3.49 -1.72
C THR A 63 -1.14 3.49 -2.37
N GLY A 64 -1.53 4.60 -3.02
CA GLY A 64 -2.80 4.71 -3.73
C GLY A 64 -3.14 3.50 -4.64
N PRO A 65 -2.24 3.07 -5.53
CA PRO A 65 -2.47 1.88 -6.37
C PRO A 65 -2.78 0.62 -5.55
N MET A 66 -2.00 0.38 -4.50
CA MET A 66 -2.19 -0.78 -3.62
C MET A 66 -3.53 -0.68 -2.88
N THR A 67 -3.88 0.50 -2.38
CA THR A 67 -5.15 0.74 -1.69
C THR A 67 -6.37 0.43 -2.56
N VAL A 68 -6.36 0.88 -3.83
CA VAL A 68 -7.46 0.62 -4.77
C VAL A 68 -7.60 -0.89 -5.05
N VAL A 69 -6.48 -1.59 -5.25
CA VAL A 69 -6.48 -3.05 -5.44
C VAL A 69 -6.96 -3.75 -4.16
N SER A 70 -6.48 -3.33 -2.99
CA SER A 70 -6.92 -3.88 -1.70
C SER A 70 -8.42 -3.70 -1.49
N ALA A 71 -8.97 -2.51 -1.74
CA ALA A 71 -10.40 -2.24 -1.65
C ALA A 71 -11.21 -3.17 -2.57
N THR A 72 -10.71 -3.42 -3.77
CA THR A 72 -11.33 -4.35 -4.72
C THR A 72 -11.28 -5.80 -4.22
N VAL A 73 -10.15 -6.24 -3.65
CA VAL A 73 -10.01 -7.60 -3.09
C VAL A 73 -10.96 -7.77 -1.89
N VAL A 74 -11.01 -6.79 -1.00
CA VAL A 74 -11.86 -6.80 0.19
C VAL A 74 -13.33 -6.80 -0.19
N SER A 75 -13.76 -5.94 -1.13
CA SER A 75 -15.16 -5.89 -1.56
C SER A 75 -15.60 -7.18 -2.25
N ILE A 76 -14.77 -7.77 -3.10
CA ILE A 76 -15.05 -9.08 -3.72
C ILE A 76 -15.14 -10.18 -2.67
N ALA A 77 -14.27 -10.17 -1.66
CA ALA A 77 -14.28 -11.17 -0.60
C ALA A 77 -15.54 -11.04 0.27
N VAL A 78 -15.88 -9.83 0.72
CA VAL A 78 -17.10 -9.58 1.51
C VAL A 78 -18.35 -9.93 0.70
N ALA A 79 -18.41 -9.61 -0.59
CA ALA A 79 -19.55 -9.98 -1.44
C ALA A 79 -19.73 -11.50 -1.57
N ARG A 80 -18.65 -12.29 -1.46
CA ARG A 80 -18.70 -13.76 -1.55
C ARG A 80 -18.99 -14.45 -0.22
N TYR A 81 -18.47 -13.92 0.88
CA TYR A 81 -18.53 -14.51 2.21
C TYR A 81 -19.50 -13.78 3.15
N GLY A 82 -20.23 -12.77 2.66
CA GLY A 82 -21.31 -12.07 3.37
C GLY A 82 -20.83 -10.93 4.27
N ASN A 83 -19.82 -11.17 5.11
CA ASN A 83 -19.28 -10.16 6.03
C ASN A 83 -17.74 -10.15 6.04
N ILE A 84 -17.17 -9.13 6.68
CA ILE A 84 -15.71 -8.96 6.74
C ILE A 84 -15.05 -10.04 7.57
N ASP A 85 -15.65 -10.44 8.70
CA ASP A 85 -15.08 -11.41 9.63
C ASP A 85 -14.90 -12.79 9.00
N GLU A 86 -15.86 -13.24 8.18
CA GLU A 86 -15.80 -14.47 7.40
C GLU A 86 -14.84 -14.35 6.21
N ALA A 87 -14.75 -13.16 5.61
CA ALA A 87 -13.83 -12.88 4.51
C ALA A 87 -12.36 -12.71 4.94
N LEU A 88 -12.08 -12.45 6.23
CA LEU A 88 -10.73 -12.16 6.71
C LEU A 88 -9.72 -13.25 6.34
N GLY A 89 -10.12 -14.52 6.42
CA GLY A 89 -9.24 -15.65 6.07
C GLY A 89 -8.72 -15.58 4.63
N ILE A 90 -9.61 -15.31 3.67
CA ILE A 90 -9.23 -15.22 2.26
C ILE A 90 -8.46 -13.93 1.96
N ILE A 91 -8.80 -12.83 2.63
CA ILE A 91 -8.13 -11.53 2.49
C ILE A 91 -6.66 -11.66 2.94
N ILE A 92 -6.44 -12.19 4.15
CA ILE A 92 -5.10 -12.39 4.72
C ILE A 92 -4.28 -13.34 3.83
N LEU A 93 -4.88 -14.46 3.39
CA LEU A 93 -4.21 -15.40 2.50
C LEU A 93 -3.80 -14.73 1.18
N THR A 94 -4.66 -13.89 0.60
CA THR A 94 -4.37 -13.18 -0.65
C THR A 94 -3.17 -12.27 -0.51
N PHE A 95 -3.11 -11.44 0.55
CA PHE A 95 -1.96 -10.56 0.78
C PHE A 95 -0.68 -11.31 1.16
N PHE A 96 -0.82 -12.41 1.92
CA PHE A 96 0.31 -13.28 2.21
C PHE A 96 0.91 -13.86 0.94
N LEU A 97 0.08 -14.43 0.06
CA LEU A 97 0.52 -14.96 -1.23
C LEU A 97 1.12 -13.88 -2.14
N ALA A 98 0.55 -12.67 -2.14
CA ALA A 98 1.15 -11.54 -2.85
C ALA A 98 2.59 -11.26 -2.39
N GLY A 99 2.84 -11.29 -1.08
CA GLY A 99 4.18 -11.16 -0.51
C GLY A 99 5.12 -12.31 -0.90
N VAL A 100 4.63 -13.55 -0.87
CA VAL A 100 5.39 -14.73 -1.33
C VAL A 100 5.77 -14.59 -2.80
N PHE A 101 4.83 -14.18 -3.67
CA PHE A 101 5.12 -13.94 -5.08
C PHE A 101 6.13 -12.82 -5.29
N GLN A 102 6.08 -11.74 -4.50
CA GLN A 102 7.09 -10.68 -4.55
C GLN A 102 8.49 -11.19 -4.20
N ILE A 103 8.61 -12.06 -3.19
CA ILE A 103 9.89 -12.70 -2.83
C ILE A 103 10.39 -13.57 -4.00
N VAL A 104 9.52 -14.41 -4.56
CA VAL A 104 9.86 -15.28 -5.71
C VAL A 104 10.32 -14.43 -6.91
N PHE A 105 9.60 -13.36 -7.25
CA PHE A 105 9.97 -12.46 -8.34
C PHE A 105 11.29 -11.72 -8.07
N GLY A 106 11.58 -11.40 -6.81
CA GLY A 106 12.87 -10.86 -6.37
C GLY A 106 14.02 -11.84 -6.59
N LEU A 107 13.85 -13.11 -6.20
CA LEU A 107 14.84 -14.18 -6.39
C LEU A 107 15.10 -14.46 -7.88
N LEU A 108 14.03 -14.47 -8.69
CA LEU A 108 14.11 -14.62 -10.15
C LEU A 108 14.61 -13.37 -10.87
N LYS A 109 14.84 -12.26 -10.15
CA LYS A 109 15.30 -10.97 -10.70
C LYS A 109 14.37 -10.40 -11.78
N ILE A 110 13.08 -10.75 -11.75
CA ILE A 110 12.07 -10.27 -12.72
C ILE A 110 11.90 -8.74 -12.63
N GLY A 111 12.18 -8.14 -11.46
CA GLY A 111 12.14 -6.69 -11.28
C GLY A 111 13.02 -5.90 -12.28
N LYS A 112 14.05 -6.52 -12.87
CA LYS A 112 14.87 -5.89 -13.92
C LYS A 112 14.09 -5.56 -15.20
N TYR A 113 12.96 -6.21 -15.44
CA TYR A 113 12.14 -5.99 -16.63
C TYR A 113 11.14 -4.84 -16.46
N ILE A 114 10.89 -4.37 -15.24
CA ILE A 114 9.98 -3.23 -14.97
C ILE A 114 10.41 -1.97 -15.75
N LYS A 115 11.71 -1.81 -16.02
CA LYS A 115 12.26 -0.71 -16.83
C LYS A 115 11.77 -0.67 -18.29
N TYR A 116 11.20 -1.77 -18.79
CA TYR A 116 10.68 -1.86 -20.16
C TYR A 116 9.21 -1.45 -20.28
N ILE A 117 8.53 -1.14 -19.17
CA ILE A 117 7.16 -0.66 -19.21
C ILE A 117 7.15 0.75 -19.83
N PRO A 118 6.39 1.00 -20.92
CA PRO A 118 6.35 2.31 -21.55
C PRO A 118 5.81 3.38 -20.60
N TYR A 119 6.42 4.57 -20.65
CA TYR A 119 5.97 5.72 -19.85
C TYR A 119 4.47 6.05 -20.00
N PRO A 120 3.85 6.00 -21.20
CA PRO A 120 2.42 6.26 -21.34
C PRO A 120 1.53 5.29 -20.55
N VAL A 121 1.94 4.02 -20.39
CA VAL A 121 1.20 3.02 -19.62
C VAL A 121 1.27 3.34 -18.13
N LEU A 122 2.46 3.68 -17.61
CA LEU A 122 2.63 4.06 -16.21
C LEU A 122 1.86 5.33 -15.88
N SER A 123 1.95 6.35 -16.75
CA SER A 123 1.24 7.61 -16.57
C SER A 123 -0.27 7.43 -16.62
N GLY A 124 -0.80 6.69 -17.61
CA GLY A 124 -2.22 6.38 -17.70
C GLY A 124 -2.75 5.63 -16.48
N PHE A 125 -2.01 4.62 -15.99
CA PHE A 125 -2.35 3.87 -14.79
C PHE A 125 -2.39 4.76 -13.54
N MET A 126 -1.37 5.60 -13.33
CA MET A 126 -1.33 6.55 -12.21
C MET A 126 -2.48 7.57 -12.26
N ASN A 127 -2.79 8.10 -13.44
CA ASN A 127 -3.91 9.02 -13.62
C ASN A 127 -5.26 8.34 -13.34
N GLY A 128 -5.44 7.10 -13.80
CA GLY A 128 -6.65 6.32 -13.51
C GLY A 128 -6.87 6.11 -12.01
N ILE A 129 -5.81 5.73 -11.29
CA ILE A 129 -5.86 5.61 -9.82
C ILE A 129 -6.14 6.94 -9.15
N GLY A 130 -5.54 8.04 -9.63
CA GLY A 130 -5.82 9.39 -9.14
C GLY A 130 -7.30 9.73 -9.26
N ILE A 131 -7.93 9.42 -10.40
CA ILE A 131 -9.37 9.62 -10.61
C ILE A 131 -10.20 8.76 -9.64
N ILE A 132 -9.85 7.48 -9.47
CA ILE A 132 -10.55 6.58 -8.52
C ILE A 132 -10.48 7.14 -7.09
N ILE A 133 -9.29 7.61 -6.66
CA ILE A 133 -9.12 8.22 -5.34
C ILE A 133 -9.99 9.47 -5.19
N ILE A 134 -10.02 10.36 -6.20
CA ILE A 134 -10.89 11.55 -6.17
C ILE A 134 -12.35 11.14 -5.99
N ILE A 135 -12.83 10.17 -6.76
CA ILE A 135 -14.21 9.67 -6.65
C ILE A 135 -14.51 9.13 -5.25
N PHE A 136 -13.59 8.33 -4.68
CA PHE A 136 -13.74 7.78 -3.32
C PHE A 136 -13.75 8.85 -2.23
N GLN A 137 -13.17 10.02 -2.48
CA GLN A 137 -13.15 11.14 -1.53
C GLN A 137 -14.34 12.09 -1.67
N LEU A 138 -15.08 12.10 -2.78
CA LEU A 138 -16.25 12.97 -2.95
C LEU A 138 -17.30 12.75 -1.85
N PHE A 139 -17.56 11.49 -1.48
CA PHE A 139 -18.57 11.14 -0.47
C PHE A 139 -18.14 11.53 0.95
N PRO A 140 -16.94 11.14 1.45
CA PRO A 140 -16.43 11.61 2.74
C PRO A 140 -16.41 13.13 2.89
N VAL A 141 -16.08 13.88 1.82
CA VAL A 141 -16.08 15.35 1.83
C VAL A 141 -17.48 15.92 2.08
N LEU A 142 -18.52 15.24 1.61
CA LEU A 142 -19.92 15.59 1.82
C LEU A 142 -20.49 15.02 3.14
N GLY A 143 -19.67 14.36 3.97
CA GLY A 143 -20.10 13.69 5.20
C GLY A 143 -20.84 12.38 4.97
N LEU A 144 -20.78 11.81 3.76
CA LEU A 144 -21.40 10.55 3.39
C LEU A 144 -20.39 9.39 3.44
N ALA A 145 -20.89 8.17 3.62
CA ALA A 145 -20.07 6.97 3.50
C ALA A 145 -19.51 6.84 2.07
N SER A 146 -18.23 6.50 1.95
CA SER A 146 -17.60 6.24 0.65
C SER A 146 -18.26 5.01 0.01
N PRO A 147 -18.53 5.00 -1.30
CA PRO A 147 -19.04 3.83 -1.99
C PRO A 147 -17.90 2.82 -2.15
N GLY A 148 -17.79 1.92 -1.17
CA GLY A 148 -16.77 0.87 -1.11
C GLY A 148 -17.11 -0.13 -0.02
#